data_AF-A0A507CNK7-F1
#
_entry.id   AF-A0A507CNK7-F1
#
_cell.length_a   1.000
_cell.length_b   1.000
_cell.length_c   1.000
_cell.angle_alpha   90.00
_cell.angle_beta   90.00
_cell.angle_gamma   90.00
#
_symmetry.space_group_name_H-M   'P 1'
#
loop_
_entity.id
_entity.type
_entity.pdbx_description
1 polymer ?
#
loop_
_entity_poly.entity_id
_entity_poly.type
_entity_poly.pdbx_seq_one_letter_code
_entity_poly.pdbx_strand_id
1 'polypeptide(L)'
;MATTQERCHLSSLERGSLVASEAQYLVERLSKRSLLDVGSSPWIRQHQDLERLNIQAHYNVLNQNEEFITEALITFDKIPTLIHELLVIHLWKTKVYPFIAKSLPRDHAVKLYFVMYHEATLVNFLEIVMYSKSAGVAARDTILDLIDYLAKKFVLLSTWTDVPDPMEGKASTGAMLQVSDEEHHSAVARDLDYAIAIGALSIFRYLTDYITDLSLTAMTRILNTNDMICSAVSVMERAPWLRRIKQGMQRYEDGKWRTISSDDYAVLGKVEAQLWIALYNMLVEPECRRKYEYSTSRQANILRLRDFITETLVDQLPVLVGLQRALEELTIMQPPDDPTIIKRGALIAQVSELYDEIVKDVDWKEPAEEYLRNASKETEESRREDAKSLASMYDLSELDALLDDPKCARCGTPAEKRCSRCRNEWYCGRACQVNAWNSHKPICDILSSSSYVENDFD
;
A
#
# COMPACT_ATOMS: atom_id res chain seq x y z
N MET A 1 -44.03 0.55 -10.83
CA MET A 1 -44.02 -0.09 -9.50
C MET A 1 -42.77 -0.94 -9.43
N ALA A 2 -41.65 -0.35 -9.01
CA ALA A 2 -40.41 -1.10 -8.80
C ALA A 2 -40.61 -2.04 -7.60
N THR A 3 -40.22 -3.29 -7.75
CA THR A 3 -40.38 -4.33 -6.73
C THR A 3 -39.53 -3.98 -5.51
N THR A 4 -40.03 -4.36 -4.34
CA THR A 4 -39.44 -4.10 -3.01
C THR A 4 -37.99 -4.59 -2.86
N GLN A 5 -37.50 -5.38 -3.82
CA GLN A 5 -36.16 -5.97 -3.88
C GLN A 5 -35.12 -5.04 -4.56
N GLU A 6 -35.53 -4.21 -5.55
CA GLU A 6 -34.63 -3.22 -6.18
C GLU A 6 -34.38 -2.01 -5.28
N ARG A 7 -35.38 -1.61 -4.48
CA ARG A 7 -35.18 -0.59 -3.43
C ARG A 7 -34.27 -1.09 -2.30
N CYS A 8 -34.20 -2.40 -2.07
CA CYS A 8 -33.31 -2.98 -1.06
C CYS A 8 -31.85 -2.92 -1.51
N HIS A 9 -31.58 -3.21 -2.80
CA HIS A 9 -30.24 -3.09 -3.39
C HIS A 9 -29.74 -1.64 -3.49
N LEU A 10 -30.61 -0.68 -3.79
CA LEU A 10 -30.23 0.74 -3.74
C LEU A 10 -30.05 1.24 -2.29
N SER A 11 -30.82 0.73 -1.33
CA SER A 11 -30.64 1.08 0.09
C SER A 11 -29.43 0.42 0.77
N SER A 12 -28.81 -0.58 0.15
CA SER A 12 -27.55 -1.18 0.62
C SER A 12 -26.33 -0.43 0.08
N LEU A 13 -26.44 0.19 -1.10
CA LEU A 13 -25.42 1.10 -1.65
C LEU A 13 -25.26 2.37 -0.80
N GLU A 14 -26.33 2.84 -0.15
CA GLU A 14 -26.30 4.02 0.73
C GLU A 14 -25.77 3.74 2.15
N ARG A 15 -25.58 2.47 2.55
CA ARG A 15 -25.14 2.13 3.93
C ARG A 15 -23.63 2.00 4.11
N GLY A 16 -22.85 2.01 3.01
CA GLY A 16 -21.40 1.84 3.04
C GLY A 16 -20.59 3.09 2.72
N SER A 17 -21.19 4.10 2.10
CA SER A 17 -20.49 5.33 1.71
C SER A 17 -20.54 6.35 2.86
N LEU A 18 -19.39 6.66 3.46
CA LEU A 18 -19.28 7.70 4.48
C LEU A 18 -19.55 9.07 3.85
N VAL A 19 -20.42 9.85 4.49
CA VAL A 19 -20.59 11.28 4.15
C VAL A 19 -19.41 12.06 4.71
N ALA A 20 -19.04 13.18 4.07
CA ALA A 20 -17.89 14.00 4.46
C ALA A 20 -17.89 14.40 5.95
N SER A 21 -19.05 14.75 6.52
CA SER A 21 -19.19 15.09 7.94
C SER A 21 -18.93 13.92 8.88
N GLU A 22 -19.39 12.72 8.52
CA GLU A 22 -19.14 11.49 9.27
C GLU A 22 -17.65 11.14 9.24
N ALA A 23 -17.03 11.23 8.06
CA ALA A 23 -15.62 10.98 7.91
C ALA A 23 -14.75 11.98 8.70
N GLN A 24 -15.10 13.27 8.71
CA GLN A 24 -14.43 14.28 9.53
C GLN A 24 -14.48 13.91 11.02
N TYR A 25 -15.65 13.47 11.52
CA TYR A 25 -15.79 13.02 12.90
C TYR A 25 -14.94 11.79 13.22
N LEU A 26 -14.89 10.81 12.31
CA LEU A 26 -14.04 9.62 12.47
C LEU A 26 -12.55 10.00 12.49
N VAL A 27 -12.13 10.87 11.58
CA VAL A 27 -10.75 11.37 11.50
C VAL A 27 -10.36 12.14 12.76
N GLU A 28 -11.22 13.04 13.25
CA GLU A 28 -10.96 13.85 14.44
C GLU A 28 -10.70 12.97 15.68
N ARG A 29 -11.45 11.87 15.81
CA ARG A 29 -11.34 10.94 16.95
C ARG A 29 -10.09 10.06 16.91
N LEU A 30 -9.38 9.95 15.78
CA LEU A 30 -8.15 9.16 15.70
C LEU A 30 -7.12 9.65 16.74
N SER A 31 -6.51 8.71 17.45
CA SER A 31 -5.58 9.01 18.56
C SER A 31 -4.39 8.08 18.53
N LYS A 32 -3.22 8.55 18.94
CA LYS A 32 -2.03 7.71 19.14
C LYS A 32 -2.32 6.61 20.17
N ARG A 33 -2.07 5.35 19.82
CA ARG A 33 -2.23 4.16 20.68
C ARG A 33 -0.89 3.63 21.13
N SER A 34 -0.78 3.24 22.39
CA SER A 34 0.46 2.66 22.91
C SER A 34 0.62 1.19 22.48
N LEU A 35 1.83 0.66 22.64
CA LEU A 35 2.11 -0.77 22.45
C LEU A 35 1.24 -1.68 23.36
N LEU A 36 0.81 -1.17 24.51
CA LEU A 36 -0.05 -1.89 25.47
C LEU A 36 -1.51 -1.97 25.01
N ASP A 37 -1.94 -1.00 24.19
CA ASP A 37 -3.32 -0.93 23.72
C ASP A 37 -3.61 -1.90 22.58
N VAL A 38 -2.58 -2.48 21.94
CA VAL A 38 -2.74 -3.34 20.76
C VAL A 38 -3.66 -4.53 21.10
N GLY A 39 -4.73 -4.70 20.32
CA GLY A 39 -5.75 -5.72 20.54
C GLY A 39 -6.79 -5.42 21.64
N SER A 40 -6.67 -4.30 22.35
CA SER A 40 -7.72 -3.83 23.28
C SER A 40 -8.98 -3.37 22.54
N SER A 41 -10.13 -3.28 23.22
CA SER A 41 -11.38 -2.80 22.60
C SER A 41 -11.28 -1.36 22.04
N PRO A 42 -10.59 -0.40 22.69
CA PRO A 42 -10.30 0.90 22.09
C PRO A 42 -9.50 0.80 20.79
N TRP A 43 -8.49 -0.06 20.73
CA TRP A 43 -7.67 -0.27 19.54
C TRP A 43 -8.47 -0.92 18.40
N ILE A 44 -9.31 -1.93 18.70
CA ILE A 44 -10.18 -2.58 17.72
C ILE A 44 -11.13 -1.57 17.08
N ARG A 45 -11.74 -0.68 17.88
CA ARG A 45 -12.62 0.38 17.35
C ARG A 45 -11.88 1.32 16.42
N GLN A 46 -10.66 1.73 16.78
CA GLN A 46 -9.84 2.58 15.92
C GLN A 46 -9.42 1.87 14.63
N HIS A 47 -9.09 0.58 14.68
CA HIS A 47 -8.82 -0.21 13.48
C HIS A 47 -10.03 -0.24 12.53
N GLN A 48 -11.24 -0.40 13.05
CA GLN A 48 -12.47 -0.35 12.26
C GLN A 48 -12.72 1.02 11.64
N ASP A 49 -12.49 2.09 12.40
CA ASP A 49 -12.61 3.47 11.89
C ASP A 49 -11.60 3.70 10.75
N LEU A 50 -10.35 3.25 10.91
CA LEU A 50 -9.31 3.36 9.89
C LEU A 50 -9.64 2.55 8.63
N GLU A 51 -10.15 1.33 8.78
CA GLU A 51 -10.54 0.49 7.64
C GLU A 51 -11.67 1.15 6.84
N ARG A 52 -12.68 1.71 7.51
CA ARG A 52 -13.78 2.43 6.85
C ARG A 52 -13.30 3.67 6.11
N LEU A 53 -12.41 4.45 6.73
CA LEU A 53 -11.80 5.61 6.09
C LEU A 53 -10.96 5.20 4.86
N ASN A 54 -10.22 4.08 4.96
CA ASN A 54 -9.42 3.53 3.88
C ASN A 54 -10.30 3.12 2.68
N ILE A 55 -11.35 2.34 2.93
CA ILE A 55 -12.31 1.92 1.89
C ILE A 55 -12.95 3.14 1.22
N GLN A 56 -13.39 4.14 2.01
CA GLN A 56 -13.97 5.35 1.45
C GLN A 56 -12.97 6.14 0.59
N ALA A 57 -11.71 6.24 1.02
CA ALA A 57 -10.67 6.94 0.27
C ALA A 57 -10.42 6.27 -1.09
N HIS A 58 -10.34 4.93 -1.14
CA HIS A 58 -10.24 4.20 -2.40
C HIS A 58 -11.48 4.41 -3.28
N TYR A 59 -12.68 4.35 -2.68
CA TYR A 59 -13.93 4.58 -3.39
C TYR A 59 -14.00 5.97 -4.01
N ASN A 60 -13.54 7.01 -3.30
CA ASN A 60 -13.51 8.37 -3.82
C ASN A 60 -12.62 8.48 -5.06
N VAL A 61 -11.41 7.90 -5.03
CA VAL A 61 -10.48 7.90 -6.16
C VAL A 61 -11.06 7.15 -7.36
N LEU A 62 -11.62 5.96 -7.14
CA LEU A 62 -12.20 5.13 -8.22
C LEU A 62 -13.38 5.80 -8.94
N ASN A 63 -14.16 6.60 -8.21
CA ASN A 63 -15.31 7.33 -8.75
C ASN A 63 -14.99 8.78 -9.15
N GLN A 64 -13.75 9.22 -8.99
CA GLN A 64 -13.31 10.60 -9.25
C GLN A 64 -14.09 11.64 -8.42
N ASN A 65 -14.44 11.26 -7.18
CA ASN A 65 -15.06 12.14 -6.20
C ASN A 65 -14.00 13.00 -5.49
N GLU A 66 -14.46 13.99 -4.73
CA GLU A 66 -13.60 14.84 -3.91
C GLU A 66 -12.83 14.03 -2.84
N GLU A 67 -11.56 14.37 -2.63
CA GLU A 67 -10.66 13.69 -1.67
C GLU A 67 -10.83 14.21 -0.23
N PHE A 68 -12.08 14.32 0.23
CA PHE A 68 -12.40 14.90 1.54
C PHE A 68 -11.77 14.16 2.74
N ILE A 69 -11.41 12.88 2.58
CA ILE A 69 -10.70 12.10 3.61
C ILE A 69 -9.29 12.66 3.83
N THR A 70 -8.54 12.86 2.75
CA THR A 70 -7.18 13.41 2.78
C THR A 70 -7.20 14.83 3.34
N GLU A 71 -8.15 15.65 2.92
CA GLU A 71 -8.33 17.01 3.43
C GLU A 71 -8.65 17.04 4.93
N ALA A 72 -9.52 16.15 5.41
CA ALA A 72 -9.82 16.04 6.82
C ALA A 72 -8.58 15.62 7.64
N LEU A 73 -7.81 14.65 7.15
CA LEU A 73 -6.58 14.21 7.82
C LEU A 73 -5.55 15.34 7.95
N ILE A 74 -5.42 16.16 6.92
CA ILE A 74 -4.53 17.34 6.93
C ILE A 74 -5.08 18.39 7.90
N THR A 75 -6.38 18.69 7.83
CA THR A 75 -7.03 19.72 8.65
C THR A 75 -6.95 19.41 10.14
N PHE A 76 -7.13 18.15 10.53
CA PHE A 76 -7.09 17.71 11.93
C PHE A 76 -5.69 17.23 12.39
N ASP A 77 -4.64 17.46 11.59
CA ASP A 77 -3.24 17.09 11.88
C ASP A 77 -3.06 15.60 12.25
N LYS A 78 -3.73 14.72 11.49
CA LYS A 78 -3.76 13.26 11.76
C LYS A 78 -2.76 12.45 10.95
N ILE A 79 -2.09 13.03 9.96
CA ILE A 79 -1.01 12.34 9.23
C ILE A 79 0.09 11.82 10.17
N PRO A 80 0.61 12.62 11.13
CA PRO A 80 1.56 12.12 12.14
C PRO A 80 0.99 10.99 13.02
N THR A 81 -0.33 10.99 13.25
CA THR A 81 -0.99 9.93 14.02
C THR A 81 -1.01 8.63 13.23
N LEU A 82 -1.30 8.66 11.92
CA LEU A 82 -1.26 7.46 11.08
C LEU A 82 0.15 6.84 11.02
N ILE A 83 1.19 7.69 10.89
CA ILE A 83 2.59 7.24 10.90
C ILE A 83 2.94 6.62 12.25
N HIS A 84 2.50 7.23 13.36
CA HIS A 84 2.68 6.65 14.70
C HIS A 84 2.05 5.27 14.81
N GLU A 85 0.78 5.11 14.45
CA GLU A 85 0.09 3.82 14.51
C GLU A 85 0.81 2.75 13.66
N LEU A 86 1.32 3.15 12.49
CA LEU A 86 2.09 2.26 11.61
C LEU A 86 3.36 1.75 12.29
N LEU A 87 4.10 2.62 12.95
CA LEU A 87 5.31 2.25 13.67
C LEU A 87 5.00 1.37 14.88
N VAL A 88 3.94 1.70 15.64
CA VAL A 88 3.50 0.91 16.80
C VAL A 88 3.18 -0.52 16.38
N ILE A 89 2.34 -0.71 15.35
CA ILE A 89 2.00 -2.07 14.93
C ILE A 89 3.19 -2.81 14.32
N HIS A 90 4.05 -2.12 13.56
CA HIS A 90 5.27 -2.70 13.02
C HIS A 90 6.22 -3.19 14.13
N LEU A 91 6.43 -2.36 15.16
CA LEU A 91 7.25 -2.72 16.32
C LEU A 91 6.62 -3.84 17.13
N TRP A 92 5.30 -3.81 17.32
CA TRP A 92 4.58 -4.88 18.00
C TRP A 92 4.75 -6.21 17.27
N LYS A 93 4.57 -6.25 15.94
CA LYS A 93 4.78 -7.46 15.12
C LYS A 93 6.22 -7.98 15.19
N THR A 94 7.21 -7.09 15.17
CA THR A 94 8.63 -7.49 15.09
C THR A 94 9.25 -7.80 16.45
N LYS A 95 8.79 -7.16 17.53
CA LYS A 95 9.40 -7.25 18.87
C LYS A 95 8.52 -7.93 19.91
N VAL A 96 7.20 -7.76 19.86
CA VAL A 96 6.27 -8.27 20.88
C VAL A 96 5.69 -9.63 20.47
N TYR A 97 5.23 -9.77 19.24
CA TYR A 97 4.63 -11.01 18.74
C TYR A 97 5.48 -12.28 18.95
N PRO A 98 6.83 -12.27 18.79
CA PRO A 98 7.65 -13.46 19.04
C PRO A 98 7.52 -14.03 20.46
N PHE A 99 7.17 -13.21 21.46
CA PHE A 99 6.92 -13.65 22.84
C PHE A 99 5.52 -14.25 23.03
N ILE A 100 4.55 -13.87 22.18
CA ILE A 100 3.16 -14.29 22.27
C ILE A 100 2.90 -15.55 21.42
N ALA A 101 3.62 -15.71 20.32
CA ALA A 101 3.32 -16.69 19.26
C ALA A 101 3.12 -18.13 19.75
N LYS A 102 3.87 -18.56 20.78
CA LYS A 102 3.79 -19.92 21.35
C LYS A 102 2.77 -20.08 22.47
N SER A 103 2.32 -18.98 23.06
CA SER A 103 1.52 -18.97 24.30
C SER A 103 0.07 -18.59 24.05
N LEU A 104 -0.28 -18.12 22.86
CA LEU A 104 -1.64 -17.71 22.52
C LEU A 104 -2.56 -18.92 22.27
N PRO A 105 -3.73 -19.01 22.94
CA PRO A 105 -4.70 -20.06 22.65
C PRO A 105 -5.27 -19.94 21.23
N ARG A 106 -5.59 -21.08 20.61
CA ARG A 106 -6.08 -21.17 19.22
C ARG A 106 -7.32 -20.31 18.96
N ASP A 107 -8.20 -20.20 19.94
CA ASP A 107 -9.43 -19.41 19.85
C ASP A 107 -9.19 -17.91 19.58
N HIS A 108 -7.99 -17.39 19.86
CA HIS A 108 -7.63 -15.98 19.61
C HIS A 108 -6.95 -15.76 18.24
N ALA A 109 -6.85 -16.81 17.40
CA ALA A 109 -6.20 -16.72 16.09
C ALA A 109 -6.86 -15.69 15.16
N VAL A 110 -8.19 -15.60 15.16
CA VAL A 110 -8.94 -14.63 14.34
C VAL A 110 -8.61 -13.19 14.74
N LYS A 111 -8.59 -12.91 16.05
CA LYS A 111 -8.26 -11.58 16.56
C LYS A 111 -6.81 -11.21 16.24
N LEU A 112 -5.88 -12.15 16.43
CA LEU A 112 -4.48 -11.98 16.08
C LEU A 112 -4.29 -11.69 14.57
N TYR A 113 -5.06 -12.37 13.71
CA TYR A 113 -5.03 -12.13 12.26
C TYR A 113 -5.36 -10.67 11.92
N PHE A 114 -6.40 -10.08 12.53
CA PHE A 114 -6.73 -8.68 12.31
C PHE A 114 -5.69 -7.72 12.89
N VAL A 115 -5.08 -8.06 14.03
CA VAL A 115 -3.93 -7.32 14.56
C VAL A 115 -2.78 -7.31 13.55
N MET A 116 -2.47 -8.45 12.92
CA MET A 116 -1.45 -8.52 11.88
C MET A 116 -1.82 -7.71 10.64
N TYR A 117 -3.09 -7.75 10.25
CA TYR A 117 -3.62 -7.05 9.08
C TYR A 117 -3.62 -5.52 9.23
N HIS A 118 -3.67 -5.01 10.45
CA HIS A 118 -3.69 -3.57 10.71
C HIS A 118 -2.52 -2.81 10.08
N GLU A 119 -1.32 -3.42 10.00
CA GLU A 119 -0.20 -2.81 9.27
C GLU A 119 -0.51 -2.64 7.77
N ALA A 120 -1.18 -3.63 7.16
CA ALA A 120 -1.61 -3.52 5.76
C ALA A 120 -2.67 -2.44 5.58
N THR A 121 -3.69 -2.36 6.43
CA THR A 121 -4.70 -1.28 6.40
C THR A 121 -4.02 0.10 6.42
N LEU A 122 -3.07 0.31 7.33
CA LEU A 122 -2.37 1.58 7.46
C LEU A 122 -1.49 1.90 6.25
N VAL A 123 -0.77 0.92 5.68
CA VAL A 123 0.03 1.12 4.47
C VAL A 123 -0.85 1.42 3.26
N ASN A 124 -1.97 0.71 3.08
CA ASN A 124 -2.91 0.96 1.99
C ASN A 124 -3.52 2.36 2.12
N PHE A 125 -3.89 2.75 3.34
CA PHE A 125 -4.46 4.06 3.58
C PHE A 125 -3.44 5.19 3.34
N LEU A 126 -2.21 5.02 3.83
CA LEU A 126 -1.11 5.95 3.56
C LEU A 126 -0.73 5.98 2.08
N GLU A 127 -0.84 4.88 1.34
CA GLU A 127 -0.61 4.85 -0.11
C GLU A 127 -1.53 5.85 -0.83
N ILE A 128 -2.82 5.84 -0.55
CA ILE A 128 -3.75 6.81 -1.14
C ILE A 128 -3.47 8.22 -0.65
N VAL A 129 -3.33 8.39 0.66
CA VAL A 129 -3.22 9.73 1.28
C VAL A 129 -1.95 10.44 0.85
N MET A 130 -0.83 9.71 0.77
CA MET A 130 0.49 10.26 0.43
C MET A 130 0.67 10.52 -1.06
N TYR A 131 -0.29 10.11 -1.91
CA TYR A 131 -0.35 10.57 -3.30
C TYR A 131 -0.42 12.11 -3.38
N SER A 132 -1.15 12.73 -2.45
CA SER A 132 -1.21 14.18 -2.33
C SER A 132 0.06 14.75 -1.69
N LYS A 133 0.74 15.64 -2.43
CA LYS A 133 1.87 16.42 -1.90
C LYS A 133 1.53 17.15 -0.60
N SER A 134 0.30 17.66 -0.47
CA SER A 134 -0.13 18.37 0.74
C SER A 134 -0.11 17.47 1.98
N ALA A 135 -0.43 16.18 1.83
CA ALA A 135 -0.34 15.21 2.90
C ALA A 135 1.13 14.91 3.28
N GLY A 136 2.00 14.78 2.27
CA GLY A 136 3.44 14.61 2.49
C GLY A 136 4.08 15.76 3.28
N VAL A 137 3.69 16.99 2.97
CA VAL A 137 4.14 18.19 3.72
C VAL A 137 3.51 18.23 5.12
N ALA A 138 2.24 17.82 5.26
CA ALA A 138 1.55 17.76 6.56
C ALA A 138 2.14 16.73 7.53
N ALA A 139 2.89 15.73 7.04
CA ALA A 139 3.61 14.78 7.89
C ALA A 139 4.75 15.43 8.71
N ARG A 140 5.22 16.63 8.33
CA ARG A 140 6.27 17.40 9.01
C ARG A 140 7.48 16.50 9.34
N ASP A 141 7.87 16.40 10.61
CA ASP A 141 9.05 15.67 11.05
C ASP A 141 8.86 14.14 11.06
N THR A 142 7.62 13.69 11.23
CA THR A 142 7.28 12.25 11.23
C THR A 142 7.47 11.59 9.86
N ILE A 143 7.65 12.38 8.80
CA ILE A 143 8.04 11.87 7.49
C ILE A 143 9.38 11.13 7.54
N LEU A 144 10.28 11.50 8.45
CA LEU A 144 11.57 10.84 8.63
C LEU A 144 11.40 9.40 9.10
N ASP A 145 10.50 9.18 10.06
CA ASP A 145 10.19 7.84 10.55
C ASP A 145 9.50 6.99 9.48
N LEU A 146 8.63 7.59 8.66
CA LEU A 146 8.04 6.91 7.52
C LEU A 146 9.12 6.51 6.50
N ILE A 147 10.05 7.41 6.15
CA ILE A 147 11.17 7.10 5.25
C ILE A 147 12.00 5.92 5.78
N ASP A 148 12.27 5.88 7.09
CA ASP A 148 13.00 4.78 7.72
C ASP A 148 12.23 3.47 7.72
N TYR A 149 10.91 3.53 7.91
CA TYR A 149 10.03 2.38 7.74
C TYR A 149 10.08 1.84 6.31
N LEU A 150 9.96 2.72 5.31
CA LEU A 150 10.02 2.34 3.90
C LEU A 150 11.38 1.71 3.55
N ALA A 151 12.49 2.26 4.05
CA ALA A 151 13.81 1.70 3.86
C ALA A 151 13.91 0.24 4.37
N LYS A 152 13.31 -0.07 5.53
CA LYS A 152 13.25 -1.45 6.04
C LYS A 152 12.47 -2.38 5.11
N LYS A 153 11.40 -1.90 4.47
CA LYS A 153 10.63 -2.68 3.48
C LYS A 153 11.40 -2.92 2.19
N PHE A 154 12.20 -1.96 1.74
CA PHE A 154 13.15 -2.18 0.64
C PHE A 154 14.15 -3.28 0.99
N VAL A 155 14.71 -3.27 2.20
CA VAL A 155 15.63 -4.33 2.65
C VAL A 155 14.92 -5.69 2.65
N LEU A 156 13.69 -5.77 3.14
CA LEU A 156 12.89 -7.00 3.11
C LEU A 156 12.70 -7.52 1.68
N LEU A 157 12.30 -6.67 0.73
CA LEU A 157 12.13 -7.05 -0.68
C LEU A 157 13.46 -7.44 -1.33
N SER A 158 14.53 -6.72 -0.98
CA SER A 158 15.89 -7.02 -1.44
C SER A 158 16.46 -8.29 -0.81
N THR A 159 15.76 -8.94 0.11
CA THR A 159 16.15 -10.23 0.70
C THR A 159 15.07 -11.30 0.51
N TRP A 160 13.97 -10.94 -0.18
CA TRP A 160 12.83 -11.81 -0.39
C TRP A 160 13.21 -13.06 -1.18
N THR A 161 12.64 -14.18 -0.74
CA THR A 161 12.77 -15.47 -1.42
C THR A 161 11.39 -16.08 -1.53
N ASP A 162 11.01 -16.45 -2.75
CA ASP A 162 9.80 -17.23 -2.96
C ASP A 162 9.94 -18.59 -2.30
N VAL A 163 9.14 -18.79 -1.27
CA VAL A 163 8.96 -20.09 -0.65
C VAL A 163 7.59 -20.59 -1.10
N PRO A 164 7.49 -21.82 -1.64
CA PRO A 164 6.22 -22.38 -2.09
C PRO A 164 5.17 -22.26 -0.99
N ASP A 165 3.95 -21.85 -1.36
CA ASP A 165 2.85 -21.86 -0.40
C ASP A 165 2.65 -23.31 0.08
N PRO A 166 2.61 -23.56 1.41
CA PRO A 166 2.38 -24.90 1.95
C PRO A 166 1.12 -25.58 1.42
N MET A 167 0.14 -24.82 0.91
CA MET A 167 -1.10 -25.30 0.29
C MET A 167 -1.02 -25.44 -1.24
N GLU A 168 0.03 -24.91 -1.89
CA GLU A 168 0.17 -24.89 -3.34
C GLU A 168 0.26 -26.32 -3.92
N GLY A 169 -0.66 -26.66 -4.82
CA GLY A 169 -0.73 -27.98 -5.46
C GLY A 169 -1.32 -29.10 -4.60
N LYS A 170 -1.82 -28.81 -3.38
CA LYS A 170 -2.52 -29.77 -2.53
C LYS A 170 -4.01 -29.75 -2.84
N ALA A 171 -4.46 -30.63 -3.74
CA ALA A 171 -5.87 -30.72 -4.15
C ALA A 171 -6.75 -31.63 -3.27
N SER A 172 -6.15 -32.44 -2.38
CA SER A 172 -6.88 -33.40 -1.56
C SER A 172 -6.99 -32.95 -0.10
N THR A 173 -8.16 -33.18 0.50
CA THR A 173 -8.48 -32.85 1.90
C THR A 173 -7.50 -33.48 2.89
N GLY A 174 -7.00 -34.68 2.58
CA GLY A 174 -5.98 -35.37 3.39
C GLY A 174 -4.58 -34.74 3.33
N ALA A 175 -4.20 -34.11 2.20
CA ALA A 175 -2.93 -33.38 2.09
C ALA A 175 -3.01 -31.99 2.72
N MET A 176 -4.20 -31.36 2.70
CA MET A 176 -4.46 -30.10 3.39
C MET A 176 -4.38 -30.26 4.92
N LEU A 177 -4.90 -31.35 5.48
CA LEU A 177 -4.84 -31.68 6.92
C LEU A 177 -3.43 -32.01 7.43
N GLN A 178 -2.44 -32.19 6.55
CA GLN A 178 -1.03 -32.40 6.94
C GLN A 178 -0.24 -31.10 7.08
N VAL A 179 -0.78 -29.96 6.63
CA VAL A 179 -0.21 -28.64 6.92
C VAL A 179 -0.54 -28.33 8.37
N SER A 180 0.48 -28.06 9.19
CA SER A 180 0.22 -27.62 10.56
C SER A 180 -0.39 -26.22 10.57
N ASP A 181 -1.26 -25.94 11.56
CA ASP A 181 -1.85 -24.61 11.75
C ASP A 181 -0.76 -23.53 11.87
N GLU A 182 0.40 -23.88 12.45
CA GLU A 182 1.57 -23.00 12.59
C GLU A 182 2.23 -22.68 11.24
N GLU A 183 2.41 -23.66 10.36
CA GLU A 183 2.95 -23.46 9.01
C GLU A 183 2.01 -22.61 8.15
N HIS A 184 0.70 -22.81 8.25
CA HIS A 184 -0.29 -22.01 7.54
C HIS A 184 -0.31 -20.55 8.02
N HIS A 185 -0.34 -20.31 9.34
CA HIS A 185 -0.31 -18.95 9.90
C HIS A 185 0.98 -18.21 9.55
N SER A 186 2.13 -18.92 9.56
CA SER A 186 3.41 -18.32 9.16
C SER A 186 3.45 -17.98 7.68
N ALA A 187 2.80 -18.77 6.81
CA ALA A 187 2.71 -18.46 5.38
C ALA A 187 1.83 -17.23 5.14
N VAL A 188 0.66 -17.16 5.77
CA VAL A 188 -0.26 -16.02 5.65
C VAL A 188 0.38 -14.72 6.16
N ALA A 189 1.07 -14.76 7.29
CA ALA A 189 1.78 -13.59 7.83
C ALA A 189 2.89 -13.10 6.87
N ARG A 190 3.59 -14.04 6.23
CA ARG A 190 4.62 -13.72 5.24
C ARG A 190 4.00 -13.10 3.98
N ASP A 191 2.94 -13.69 3.43
CA ASP A 191 2.27 -13.14 2.24
C ASP A 191 1.73 -11.72 2.50
N LEU A 192 1.24 -11.49 3.72
CA LEU A 192 0.84 -10.15 4.17
C LEU A 192 2.04 -9.19 4.25
N ASP A 193 3.16 -9.60 4.82
CA ASP A 193 4.38 -8.79 4.89
C ASP A 193 4.92 -8.45 3.49
N TYR A 194 4.77 -9.35 2.53
CA TYR A 194 5.08 -9.10 1.13
C TYR A 194 4.18 -8.01 0.53
N ALA A 195 2.86 -8.14 0.68
CA ALA A 195 1.90 -7.17 0.19
C ALA A 195 2.15 -5.77 0.78
N ILE A 196 2.40 -5.70 2.09
CA ILE A 196 2.80 -4.47 2.80
C ILE A 196 4.06 -3.87 2.18
N ALA A 197 5.07 -4.69 1.90
CA ALA A 197 6.33 -4.20 1.35
C ALA A 197 6.19 -3.70 -0.08
N ILE A 198 5.33 -4.32 -0.90
CA ILE A 198 5.01 -3.82 -2.24
C ILE A 198 4.25 -2.49 -2.16
N GLY A 199 3.23 -2.36 -1.30
CA GLY A 199 2.52 -1.08 -1.11
C GLY A 199 3.43 0.05 -0.61
N ALA A 200 4.44 -0.28 0.20
CA ALA A 200 5.48 0.66 0.62
C ALA A 200 6.31 1.22 -0.56
N LEU A 201 6.48 0.47 -1.67
CA LEU A 201 7.15 1.00 -2.86
C LEU A 201 6.37 2.14 -3.50
N SER A 202 5.04 2.06 -3.53
CA SER A 202 4.17 3.12 -4.03
C SER A 202 4.30 4.38 -3.19
N ILE A 203 4.21 4.26 -1.86
CA ILE A 203 4.40 5.40 -0.94
C ILE A 203 5.76 6.04 -1.18
N PHE A 204 6.82 5.24 -1.29
CA PHE A 204 8.16 5.73 -1.57
C PHE A 204 8.21 6.51 -2.89
N ARG A 205 7.62 5.98 -3.97
CA ARG A 205 7.55 6.68 -5.25
C ARG A 205 6.82 8.02 -5.12
N TYR A 206 5.72 8.09 -4.38
CA TYR A 206 5.02 9.35 -4.12
C TYR A 206 5.93 10.36 -3.41
N LEU A 207 6.65 9.95 -2.37
CA LEU A 207 7.62 10.82 -1.70
C LEU A 207 8.70 11.35 -2.65
N THR A 208 9.14 10.55 -3.62
CA THR A 208 10.15 11.00 -4.59
C THR A 208 9.64 12.06 -5.57
N ASP A 209 8.33 12.09 -5.88
CA ASP A 209 7.77 13.06 -6.83
C ASP A 209 7.80 14.50 -6.29
N TYR A 210 7.60 14.66 -5.00
CA TYR A 210 7.63 15.95 -4.31
C TYR A 210 8.81 16.06 -3.33
N ILE A 211 9.90 15.33 -3.60
CA ILE A 211 11.08 15.28 -2.71
C ILE A 211 11.71 16.66 -2.44
N THR A 212 11.57 17.59 -3.39
CA THR A 212 12.07 18.98 -3.28
C THR A 212 11.23 19.85 -2.36
N ASP A 213 9.97 19.46 -2.11
CA ASP A 213 9.05 20.14 -1.20
C ASP A 213 9.12 19.60 0.23
N LEU A 214 9.73 18.42 0.40
CA LEU A 214 10.03 17.87 1.71
C LEU A 214 11.19 18.60 2.37
N SER A 215 11.36 18.39 3.67
CA SER A 215 12.47 18.98 4.40
C SER A 215 13.83 18.54 3.84
N LEU A 216 14.83 19.40 3.98
CA LEU A 216 16.21 19.09 3.57
C LEU A 216 16.72 17.79 4.19
N THR A 217 16.32 17.53 5.44
CA THR A 217 16.66 16.31 6.19
C THR A 217 16.01 15.09 5.57
N ALA A 218 14.73 15.16 5.15
CA ALA A 218 14.04 14.05 4.50
C ALA A 218 14.75 13.64 3.19
N MET A 219 15.13 14.61 2.36
CA MET A 219 15.90 14.35 1.15
C MET A 219 17.26 13.71 1.45
N THR A 220 18.01 14.23 2.44
CA THR A 220 19.29 13.64 2.87
C THR A 220 19.11 12.22 3.46
N ARG A 221 18.00 11.97 4.15
CA ARG A 221 17.66 10.66 4.72
C ARG A 221 17.42 9.63 3.62
N ILE A 222 16.64 9.98 2.60
CA ILE A 222 16.38 9.14 1.42
C ILE A 222 17.68 8.88 0.66
N LEU A 223 18.41 9.95 0.29
CA LEU A 223 19.52 9.87 -0.64
C LEU A 223 20.79 9.29 0.01
N ASN A 224 21.20 9.81 1.16
CA ASN A 224 22.54 9.54 1.70
C ASN A 224 22.53 8.61 2.91
N THR A 225 21.50 8.72 3.78
CA THR A 225 21.48 7.94 5.03
C THR A 225 20.99 6.51 4.82
N ASN A 226 19.85 6.35 4.16
CA ASN A 226 19.28 5.04 3.83
C ASN A 226 19.74 4.52 2.45
N ASP A 227 20.41 5.35 1.64
CA ASP A 227 20.90 5.04 0.29
C ASP A 227 19.82 4.37 -0.58
N MET A 228 18.63 4.97 -0.59
CA MET A 228 17.44 4.38 -1.19
C MET A 228 17.58 4.20 -2.71
N ILE A 229 18.47 4.95 -3.38
CA ILE A 229 18.83 4.71 -4.78
C ILE A 229 19.43 3.31 -4.93
N CYS A 230 20.49 2.98 -4.17
CA CYS A 230 21.14 1.68 -4.26
C CYS A 230 20.21 0.53 -3.80
N SER A 231 19.37 0.79 -2.80
CA SER A 231 18.34 -0.17 -2.39
C SER A 231 17.32 -0.42 -3.50
N ALA A 232 16.85 0.62 -4.18
CA ALA A 232 15.93 0.50 -5.31
C ALA A 232 16.56 -0.27 -6.48
N VAL A 233 17.85 -0.03 -6.80
CA VAL A 233 18.56 -0.83 -7.80
C VAL A 233 18.58 -2.32 -7.40
N SER A 234 18.90 -2.61 -6.14
CA SER A 234 18.96 -4.00 -5.65
C SER A 234 17.60 -4.70 -5.70
N VAL A 235 16.50 -3.98 -5.43
CA VAL A 235 15.14 -4.49 -5.57
C VAL A 235 14.78 -4.69 -7.05
N MET A 236 15.17 -3.76 -7.93
CA MET A 236 14.96 -3.86 -9.38
C MET A 236 15.65 -5.09 -9.98
N GLU A 237 16.91 -5.35 -9.60
CA GLU A 237 17.65 -6.53 -10.06
C GLU A 237 17.00 -7.85 -9.67
N ARG A 238 16.40 -7.90 -8.48
CA ARG A 238 15.71 -9.10 -7.99
C ARG A 238 14.31 -9.24 -8.57
N ALA A 239 13.67 -8.14 -8.94
CA ALA A 239 12.30 -8.07 -9.42
C ALA A 239 11.33 -8.96 -8.62
N PRO A 240 11.17 -8.72 -7.29
CA PRO A 240 10.40 -9.61 -6.41
C PRO A 240 8.92 -9.73 -6.78
N TRP A 241 8.39 -8.84 -7.64
CA TRP A 241 7.04 -8.90 -8.21
C TRP A 241 6.91 -9.88 -9.38
N LEU A 242 7.99 -10.54 -9.80
CA LEU A 242 8.00 -11.56 -10.84
C LEU A 242 8.41 -12.91 -10.23
N ARG A 243 7.62 -13.95 -10.48
CA ARG A 243 7.98 -15.31 -10.09
C ARG A 243 7.74 -16.30 -11.21
N ARG A 244 8.62 -17.29 -11.32
CA ARG A 244 8.52 -18.35 -12.33
C ARG A 244 7.87 -19.59 -11.72
N ILE A 245 6.77 -20.03 -12.32
CA ILE A 245 6.05 -21.24 -11.91
C ILE A 245 6.25 -22.35 -12.95
N LYS A 246 5.85 -23.59 -12.62
CA LYS A 246 5.94 -24.74 -13.55
C LYS A 246 5.16 -24.50 -14.86
N GLN A 247 4.12 -23.69 -14.82
CA GLN A 247 3.23 -23.38 -15.95
C GLN A 247 3.35 -21.92 -16.43
N GLY A 248 4.57 -21.36 -16.47
CA GLY A 248 4.83 -20.02 -17.01
C GLY A 248 5.35 -19.04 -15.96
N MET A 249 4.97 -17.77 -16.09
CA MET A 249 5.43 -16.69 -15.22
C MET A 249 4.22 -16.00 -14.58
N GLN A 250 4.38 -15.58 -13.33
CA GLN A 250 3.39 -14.80 -12.60
C GLN A 250 3.97 -13.43 -12.25
N ARG A 251 3.09 -12.44 -12.23
CA ARG A 251 3.37 -11.07 -11.81
C ARG A 251 2.44 -10.71 -10.66
N TYR A 252 2.95 -9.98 -9.68
CA TYR A 252 2.14 -9.44 -8.61
C TYR A 252 1.51 -8.11 -9.02
N GLU A 253 0.18 -8.06 -9.12
CA GLU A 253 -0.60 -6.88 -9.50
C GLU A 253 -1.92 -6.83 -8.71
N ASP A 254 -2.28 -5.62 -8.27
CA ASP A 254 -3.53 -5.34 -7.53
C ASP A 254 -3.76 -6.28 -6.35
N GLY A 255 -2.72 -6.45 -5.53
CA GLY A 255 -2.75 -7.27 -4.31
C GLY A 255 -2.65 -8.78 -4.54
N LYS A 256 -2.59 -9.26 -5.80
CA LYS A 256 -2.67 -10.69 -6.12
C LYS A 256 -1.63 -11.12 -7.15
N TRP A 257 -1.22 -12.39 -7.07
CA TRP A 257 -0.40 -13.01 -8.11
C TRP A 257 -1.26 -13.40 -9.32
N ARG A 258 -0.94 -12.84 -10.48
CA ARG A 258 -1.62 -13.10 -11.76
C ARG A 258 -0.68 -13.80 -12.73
N THR A 259 -1.20 -14.80 -13.46
CA THR A 259 -0.42 -15.50 -14.49
C THR A 259 -0.35 -14.64 -15.75
N ILE A 260 0.87 -14.41 -16.24
CA ILE A 260 1.13 -13.59 -17.42
C ILE A 260 0.95 -14.46 -18.67
N SER A 261 0.25 -13.94 -19.67
CA SER A 261 0.15 -14.59 -20.98
C SER A 261 1.50 -14.53 -21.72
N SER A 262 1.72 -15.36 -22.73
CA SER A 262 2.97 -15.31 -23.52
C SER A 262 3.20 -13.98 -24.21
N ASP A 263 2.13 -13.26 -24.52
CA ASP A 263 2.16 -12.02 -25.29
C ASP A 263 2.46 -10.80 -24.38
N ASP A 264 2.14 -10.92 -23.08
CA ASP A 264 2.29 -9.84 -22.09
C ASP A 264 3.62 -9.87 -21.32
N TYR A 265 4.52 -10.81 -21.64
CA TYR A 265 5.81 -10.90 -20.94
C TYR A 265 6.66 -9.62 -21.08
N ALA A 266 6.53 -8.92 -22.20
CA ALA A 266 7.24 -7.66 -22.45
C ALA A 266 6.50 -6.43 -21.89
N VAL A 267 5.25 -6.57 -21.42
CA VAL A 267 4.47 -5.46 -20.86
C VAL A 267 5.01 -5.11 -19.48
N LEU A 268 5.34 -3.84 -19.27
CA LEU A 268 5.85 -3.28 -18.03
C LEU A 268 4.80 -3.42 -16.92
N GLY A 269 5.20 -4.02 -15.80
CA GLY A 269 4.33 -4.15 -14.63
C GLY A 269 4.14 -2.84 -13.89
N LYS A 270 3.00 -2.68 -13.19
CA LYS A 270 2.70 -1.49 -12.38
C LYS A 270 3.80 -1.20 -11.33
N VAL A 271 4.18 -2.22 -10.55
CA VAL A 271 5.20 -2.08 -9.48
C VAL A 271 6.56 -1.71 -10.05
N GLU A 272 6.95 -2.34 -11.17
CA GLU A 272 8.20 -2.04 -11.87
C GLU A 272 8.24 -0.59 -12.36
N ALA A 273 7.14 -0.10 -12.95
CA ALA A 273 7.02 1.28 -13.38
C ALA A 273 7.17 2.28 -12.21
N GLN A 274 6.57 1.99 -11.04
CA GLN A 274 6.74 2.86 -9.85
C GLN A 274 8.21 2.97 -9.46
N LEU A 275 8.96 1.86 -9.46
CA LEU A 275 10.36 1.86 -9.05
C LEU A 275 11.25 2.59 -10.06
N TRP A 276 10.95 2.45 -11.37
CA TRP A 276 11.62 3.20 -12.43
C TRP A 276 11.40 4.71 -12.31
N ILE A 277 10.17 5.13 -12.03
CA ILE A 277 9.83 6.55 -11.82
C ILE A 277 10.53 7.09 -10.57
N ALA A 278 10.55 6.32 -9.48
CA ALA A 278 11.26 6.72 -8.27
C ALA A 278 12.77 6.91 -8.50
N LEU A 279 13.40 5.99 -9.25
CA LEU A 279 14.81 6.11 -9.66
C LEU A 279 15.04 7.33 -10.57
N TYR A 280 14.14 7.58 -11.52
CA TYR A 280 14.17 8.77 -12.37
C TYR A 280 14.15 10.04 -11.51
N ASN A 281 13.20 10.17 -10.59
CA ASN A 281 13.06 11.34 -9.73
C ASN A 281 14.34 11.59 -8.90
N MET A 282 14.98 10.55 -8.37
CA MET A 282 16.19 10.73 -7.55
C MET A 282 17.46 10.99 -8.36
N LEU A 283 17.59 10.40 -9.56
CA LEU A 283 18.82 10.48 -10.38
C LEU A 283 18.80 11.60 -11.41
N VAL A 284 17.62 12.11 -11.77
CA VAL A 284 17.48 13.16 -12.78
C VAL A 284 17.21 14.52 -12.14
N GLU A 285 16.48 14.60 -11.02
CA GLU A 285 16.17 15.85 -10.34
C GLU A 285 17.45 16.60 -9.91
N PRO A 286 17.66 17.86 -10.35
CA PRO A 286 18.89 18.61 -10.08
C PRO A 286 19.24 18.74 -8.60
N GLU A 287 18.23 18.96 -7.75
CA GLU A 287 18.43 19.10 -6.30
C GLU A 287 18.93 17.80 -5.66
N CYS A 288 18.40 16.66 -6.09
CA CYS A 288 18.86 15.34 -5.66
C CYS A 288 20.29 15.07 -6.12
N ARG A 289 20.59 15.32 -7.41
CA ARG A 289 21.93 15.14 -7.98
C ARG A 289 22.99 15.98 -7.28
N ARG A 290 22.66 17.22 -6.90
CA ARG A 290 23.57 18.12 -6.18
C ARG A 290 23.92 17.59 -4.78
N LYS A 291 22.99 16.87 -4.15
CA LYS A 291 23.11 16.40 -2.76
C LYS A 291 23.58 14.97 -2.62
N TYR A 292 23.36 14.14 -3.62
CA TYR A 292 23.72 12.73 -3.56
C TYR A 292 25.25 12.59 -3.54
N GLU A 293 25.75 11.90 -2.52
CA GLU A 293 27.17 11.66 -2.35
C GLU A 293 27.60 10.43 -3.15
N TYR A 294 28.15 10.65 -4.34
CA TYR A 294 28.67 9.59 -5.18
C TYR A 294 29.98 9.01 -4.62
N SER A 295 30.00 7.71 -4.40
CA SER A 295 31.21 6.91 -4.17
C SER A 295 31.42 5.93 -5.32
N THR A 296 32.63 5.38 -5.48
CA THR A 296 32.90 4.35 -6.50
C THR A 296 31.96 3.15 -6.38
N SER A 297 31.61 2.75 -5.15
CA SER A 297 30.67 1.65 -4.91
C SER A 297 29.24 2.00 -5.30
N ARG A 298 28.74 3.19 -4.92
CA ARG A 298 27.41 3.67 -5.28
C ARG A 298 27.26 3.83 -6.80
N GLN A 299 28.25 4.45 -7.42
CA GLN A 299 28.31 4.61 -8.87
C GLN A 299 28.26 3.25 -9.59
N ALA A 300 29.11 2.31 -9.20
CA ALA A 300 29.13 0.98 -9.79
C ALA A 300 27.78 0.27 -9.62
N ASN A 301 27.11 0.42 -8.48
CA ASN A 301 25.79 -0.14 -8.24
C ASN A 301 24.74 0.47 -9.18
N ILE A 302 24.66 1.81 -9.25
CA ILE A 302 23.70 2.54 -10.10
C ILE A 302 23.88 2.18 -11.58
N LEU A 303 25.13 2.04 -12.04
CA LEU A 303 25.42 1.73 -13.44
C LEU A 303 24.92 0.34 -13.87
N ARG A 304 24.60 -0.57 -12.95
CA ARG A 304 23.97 -1.86 -13.26
C ARG A 304 22.57 -1.70 -13.86
N LEU A 305 21.90 -0.58 -13.61
CA LEU A 305 20.58 -0.27 -14.21
C LEU A 305 20.63 -0.22 -15.75
N ARG A 306 21.79 0.06 -16.35
CA ARG A 306 21.94 0.18 -17.81
C ARG A 306 21.52 -1.09 -18.54
N ASP A 307 21.79 -2.25 -17.96
CA ASP A 307 21.45 -3.55 -18.57
C ASP A 307 19.93 -3.81 -18.60
N PHE A 308 19.16 -3.09 -17.77
CA PHE A 308 17.70 -3.22 -17.69
C PHE A 308 16.96 -2.19 -18.57
N ILE A 309 17.62 -1.11 -19.00
CA ILE A 309 17.02 -0.10 -19.88
C ILE A 309 17.07 -0.58 -21.33
N THR A 310 16.01 -1.27 -21.75
CA THR A 310 15.82 -1.75 -23.13
C THR A 310 15.04 -0.73 -23.98
N GLU A 311 15.14 -0.83 -25.31
CA GLU A 311 14.33 0.00 -26.22
C GLU A 311 12.83 -0.18 -25.95
N THR A 312 12.37 -1.42 -25.75
CA THR A 312 10.99 -1.73 -25.40
C THR A 312 10.53 -1.07 -24.10
N LEU A 313 11.40 -1.01 -23.09
CA LEU A 313 11.10 -0.32 -21.83
C LEU A 313 10.97 1.19 -22.07
N VAL A 314 11.87 1.78 -22.85
CA VAL A 314 11.83 3.21 -23.17
C VAL A 314 10.59 3.55 -24.00
N ASP A 315 10.16 2.69 -24.91
CA ASP A 315 8.92 2.87 -25.67
C ASP A 315 7.68 2.88 -24.76
N GLN A 316 7.66 2.03 -23.72
CA GLN A 316 6.56 1.96 -22.76
C GLN A 316 6.62 3.06 -21.69
N LEU A 317 7.82 3.52 -21.33
CA LEU A 317 8.03 4.57 -20.32
C LEU A 317 9.04 5.63 -20.84
N PRO A 318 8.61 6.54 -21.74
CA PRO A 318 9.51 7.47 -22.44
C PRO A 318 10.28 8.43 -21.54
N VAL A 319 9.81 8.67 -20.31
CA VAL A 319 10.52 9.48 -19.31
C VAL A 319 11.93 8.93 -19.00
N LEU A 320 12.15 7.64 -19.19
CA LEU A 320 13.44 6.99 -18.93
C LEU A 320 14.56 7.39 -19.89
N VAL A 321 14.27 8.08 -21.00
CA VAL A 321 15.32 8.68 -21.84
C VAL A 321 16.20 9.64 -21.01
N GLY A 322 15.59 10.39 -20.08
CA GLY A 322 16.34 11.27 -19.18
C GLY A 322 17.23 10.48 -18.23
N LEU A 323 16.73 9.37 -17.68
CA LEU A 323 17.50 8.50 -16.81
C LEU A 323 18.67 7.83 -17.56
N GLN A 324 18.44 7.35 -18.78
CA GLN A 324 19.49 6.75 -19.61
C GLN A 324 20.64 7.75 -19.84
N ARG A 325 20.32 9.01 -20.15
CA ARG A 325 21.34 10.07 -20.28
C ARG A 325 22.09 10.30 -18.98
N ALA A 326 21.39 10.34 -17.84
CA ALA A 326 22.01 10.50 -16.53
C ALA A 326 22.98 9.34 -16.19
N LEU A 327 22.66 8.10 -16.61
CA LEU A 327 23.56 6.94 -16.43
C LEU A 327 24.79 7.01 -17.34
N GLU A 328 24.66 7.51 -18.58
CA GLU A 328 25.80 7.72 -19.47
C GLU A 328 26.73 8.84 -18.94
N GLU A 329 26.16 9.95 -18.45
CA GLU A 329 26.91 11.01 -17.75
C GLU A 329 27.65 10.44 -16.54
N LEU A 330 26.98 9.60 -15.76
CA LEU A 330 27.54 8.96 -14.58
C LEU A 330 28.70 8.01 -14.92
N THR A 331 28.72 7.41 -16.10
CA THR A 331 29.83 6.54 -16.55
C THR A 331 31.13 7.32 -16.76
N ILE A 332 31.00 8.60 -17.17
CA ILE A 332 32.15 9.48 -17.44
C ILE A 332 32.59 10.20 -16.16
N MET A 333 31.67 10.41 -15.22
CA MET A 333 31.96 11.02 -13.93
C MET A 333 32.99 10.20 -13.15
N GLN A 334 34.03 10.84 -12.63
CA GLN A 334 34.95 10.22 -11.68
C GLN A 334 34.52 10.63 -10.26
N PRO A 335 34.00 9.69 -9.44
CA PRO A 335 33.71 10.00 -8.05
C PRO A 335 35.02 10.32 -7.31
N PRO A 336 34.98 11.18 -6.29
CA PRO A 336 36.17 11.53 -5.53
C PRO A 336 36.78 10.30 -4.85
N ASP A 337 38.11 10.16 -4.91
CA ASP A 337 38.85 9.04 -4.29
C ASP A 337 38.74 9.00 -2.76
N ASP A 338 38.46 10.15 -2.12
CA ASP A 338 38.32 10.28 -0.67
C ASP A 338 36.98 10.95 -0.29
N PRO A 339 36.01 10.20 0.24
CA PRO A 339 34.71 10.74 0.67
C PRO A 339 34.82 11.70 1.86
N THR A 340 35.97 11.78 2.54
CA THR A 340 36.17 12.70 3.66
C THR A 340 36.52 14.13 3.24
N ILE A 341 37.00 14.34 2.01
CA ILE A 341 37.36 15.67 1.47
C ILE A 341 36.10 16.55 1.25
N ILE A 342 34.93 15.93 1.06
CA ILE A 342 33.63 16.60 0.85
C ILE A 342 32.89 16.89 2.17
N LYS A 343 33.37 16.41 3.33
CA LYS A 343 32.76 16.69 4.67
C LYS A 343 32.93 18.15 5.14
N ARG A 344 32.88 19.14 4.25
CA ARG A 344 32.78 20.56 4.60
C ARG A 344 31.32 20.97 4.74
N GLY A 345 30.71 20.48 5.82
CA GLY A 345 29.37 20.87 6.23
C GLY A 345 28.88 19.92 7.30
N ALA A 346 29.05 20.31 8.57
CA ALA A 346 28.34 19.63 9.66
C ALA A 346 26.84 19.94 9.50
N LEU A 347 26.13 19.07 8.79
CA LEU A 347 24.67 19.10 8.75
C LEU A 347 24.17 18.55 10.08
N ILE A 348 23.54 19.40 10.89
CA ILE A 348 22.76 18.95 12.04
C ILE A 348 21.54 18.23 11.47
N ALA A 349 21.61 16.91 11.41
CA ALA A 349 20.49 16.08 10.98
C ALA A 349 19.45 16.05 12.11
N GLN A 350 18.19 16.29 11.75
CA GLN A 350 17.07 16.04 12.65
C GLN A 350 16.95 14.53 12.87
N VAL A 351 16.82 14.14 14.14
CA VAL A 351 16.65 12.75 14.55
C VAL A 351 15.17 12.39 14.48
N SER A 352 14.85 11.14 14.15
CA SER A 352 13.46 10.68 14.13
C SER A 352 12.97 10.55 15.58
N GLU A 353 12.12 11.49 16.00
CA GLU A 353 11.69 11.60 17.39
C GLU A 353 10.60 10.58 17.74
N LEU A 354 9.77 10.19 16.76
CA LEU A 354 8.60 9.36 17.00
C LEU A 354 8.98 7.91 17.28
N TYR A 355 9.90 7.34 16.51
CA TYR A 355 10.42 6.00 16.76
C TYR A 355 11.11 5.92 18.12
N ASP A 356 11.96 6.91 18.44
CA ASP A 356 12.65 6.98 19.72
C ASP A 356 11.66 7.15 20.87
N GLU A 357 10.60 7.95 20.72
CA GLU A 357 9.50 8.08 21.69
C GLU A 357 8.83 6.74 21.99
N ILE A 358 8.55 5.93 20.96
CA ILE A 358 7.89 4.61 21.12
C ILE A 358 8.83 3.58 21.76
N VAL A 359 10.13 3.62 21.46
CA VAL A 359 11.10 2.60 21.90
C VAL A 359 11.71 2.92 23.26
N LYS A 360 11.76 4.19 23.65
CA LYS A 360 12.42 4.64 24.86
C LYS A 360 11.83 3.98 26.10
N ASP A 361 12.71 3.36 26.90
CA ASP A 361 12.40 2.74 28.18
C ASP A 361 11.33 1.63 28.13
N VAL A 362 11.10 1.01 26.96
CA VAL A 362 10.12 -0.08 26.80
C VAL A 362 10.72 -1.45 27.08
N ASP A 363 10.11 -2.19 28.01
CA ASP A 363 10.31 -3.63 28.14
C ASP A 363 9.36 -4.38 27.19
N TRP A 364 9.89 -4.95 26.12
CA TRP A 364 9.12 -5.68 25.11
C TRP A 364 8.31 -6.88 25.65
N LYS A 365 8.65 -7.38 26.85
CA LYS A 365 7.90 -8.45 27.51
C LYS A 365 6.61 -7.94 28.15
N GLU A 366 6.57 -6.71 28.63
CA GLU A 366 5.41 -6.15 29.31
C GLU A 366 4.17 -6.07 28.39
N PRO A 367 4.25 -5.53 27.15
CA PRO A 367 3.13 -5.59 26.21
C PRO A 367 2.71 -7.01 25.85
N ALA A 368 3.65 -7.96 25.80
CA ALA A 368 3.34 -9.35 25.51
C ALA A 368 2.53 -10.00 26.63
N GLU A 369 2.95 -9.79 27.88
CA GLU A 369 2.22 -10.27 29.05
C GLU A 369 0.85 -9.61 29.18
N GLU A 370 0.75 -8.31 28.94
CA GLU A 370 -0.54 -7.60 28.99
C GLU A 370 -1.50 -8.10 27.91
N TYR A 371 -1.03 -8.32 26.69
CA TYR A 371 -1.83 -8.92 25.63
C TYR A 371 -2.36 -10.30 26.02
N LEU A 372 -1.50 -11.17 26.58
CA LEU A 372 -1.91 -12.50 27.06
C LEU A 372 -2.87 -12.43 28.25
N ARG A 373 -2.68 -11.48 29.17
CA ARG A 373 -3.59 -11.23 30.29
C ARG A 373 -4.97 -10.82 29.79
N ASN A 374 -5.04 -9.95 28.79
CA ASN A 374 -6.30 -9.49 28.21
C ASN A 374 -6.99 -10.62 27.44
N ALA A 375 -6.25 -11.37 26.62
CA ALA A 375 -6.77 -12.57 25.97
C ALA A 375 -7.36 -13.58 26.97
N SER A 376 -6.72 -13.77 28.13
CA SER A 376 -7.18 -14.71 29.17
C SER A 376 -8.45 -14.23 29.91
N LYS A 377 -8.71 -12.92 29.94
CA LYS A 377 -9.88 -12.32 30.60
C LYS A 377 -11.11 -12.24 29.70
N GLU A 378 -10.94 -12.38 28.39
CA GLU A 378 -12.02 -12.29 27.42
C GLU A 378 -13.01 -13.46 27.56
N THR A 379 -14.30 -13.15 27.58
CA THR A 379 -15.37 -14.16 27.56
C THR A 379 -15.59 -14.68 26.14
N GLU A 380 -16.09 -15.91 26.02
CA GLU A 380 -16.42 -16.50 24.71
C GLU A 380 -17.40 -15.64 23.90
N GLU A 381 -18.37 -15.01 24.58
CA GLU A 381 -19.32 -14.07 23.98
C GLU A 381 -18.63 -12.83 23.41
N SER A 382 -17.74 -12.19 24.17
CA SER A 382 -16.98 -11.03 23.72
C SER A 382 -16.08 -11.36 22.52
N ARG A 383 -15.43 -12.54 22.54
CA ARG A 383 -14.60 -12.99 21.40
C ARG A 383 -15.43 -13.19 20.15
N ARG A 384 -16.63 -13.76 20.29
CA ARG A 384 -17.53 -13.99 19.16
C ARG A 384 -18.07 -12.68 18.60
N GLU A 385 -18.37 -11.71 19.45
CA GLU A 385 -18.78 -10.37 19.03
C GLU A 385 -17.65 -9.63 18.30
N ASP A 386 -16.44 -9.60 18.88
CA ASP A 386 -15.26 -9.02 18.25
C ASP A 386 -14.96 -9.68 16.89
N ALA A 387 -14.96 -11.02 16.84
CA ALA A 387 -14.73 -11.77 15.61
C ALA A 387 -15.81 -11.49 14.55
N LYS A 388 -17.09 -11.40 14.95
CA LYS A 388 -18.18 -11.06 14.04
C LYS A 388 -18.07 -9.63 13.53
N SER A 389 -17.72 -8.70 14.42
CA SER A 389 -17.55 -7.28 14.09
C SER A 389 -16.40 -7.07 13.12
N LEU A 390 -15.24 -7.69 13.38
CA LEU A 390 -14.09 -7.65 12.50
C LEU A 390 -14.37 -8.36 11.17
N ALA A 391 -14.94 -9.57 11.18
CA ALA A 391 -15.30 -10.29 9.96
C ALA A 391 -16.28 -9.51 9.08
N SER A 392 -17.25 -8.80 9.67
CA SER A 392 -18.22 -8.00 8.91
C SER A 392 -17.59 -6.82 8.13
N MET A 393 -16.38 -6.38 8.50
CA MET A 393 -15.65 -5.36 7.75
C MET A 393 -15.00 -5.94 6.47
N TYR A 394 -14.59 -7.21 6.51
CA TYR A 394 -13.93 -7.91 5.40
C TYR A 394 -14.89 -8.73 4.54
N ASP A 395 -16.11 -8.99 5.02
CA ASP A 395 -17.23 -9.51 4.22
C ASP A 395 -17.73 -8.48 3.17
N LEU A 396 -17.12 -7.29 3.15
CA LEU A 396 -17.12 -6.35 2.03
C LEU A 396 -16.26 -6.90 0.89
N SER A 397 -16.73 -8.01 0.32
CA SER A 397 -16.40 -8.53 -1.02
C SER A 397 -16.52 -7.48 -2.16
N GLU A 398 -16.95 -6.26 -1.83
CA GLU A 398 -17.01 -5.08 -2.67
C GLU A 398 -15.64 -4.47 -2.97
N LEU A 399 -14.64 -4.50 -2.06
CA LEU A 399 -13.31 -3.92 -2.36
C LEU A 399 -12.56 -4.73 -3.43
N ASP A 400 -12.67 -6.06 -3.38
CA ASP A 400 -12.11 -6.96 -4.40
C ASP A 400 -12.82 -6.81 -5.76
N ALA A 401 -14.11 -6.45 -5.76
CA ALA A 401 -14.87 -6.12 -6.98
C ALA A 401 -14.61 -4.69 -7.49
N LEU A 402 -14.20 -3.77 -6.61
CA LEU A 402 -13.83 -2.38 -6.91
C LEU A 402 -12.41 -2.26 -7.47
N LEU A 403 -11.50 -3.16 -7.07
CA LEU A 403 -10.09 -3.24 -7.53
C LEU A 403 -9.90 -4.15 -8.76
N ASP A 404 -10.90 -4.95 -9.12
CA ASP A 404 -10.87 -5.78 -10.33
C ASP A 404 -10.91 -4.89 -11.58
N ASP A 405 -10.00 -5.12 -12.54
CA ASP A 405 -9.99 -4.37 -13.79
C ASP A 405 -11.38 -4.42 -14.42
N PRO A 406 -11.97 -3.26 -14.80
CA PRO A 406 -13.34 -3.21 -15.26
C PRO A 406 -13.52 -4.19 -16.43
N LYS A 407 -14.47 -5.10 -16.30
CA LYS A 407 -14.75 -6.12 -17.32
C LYS A 407 -15.83 -5.60 -18.25
N CYS A 408 -15.68 -5.92 -19.53
CA CYS A 408 -16.67 -5.60 -20.53
C CYS A 408 -17.99 -6.30 -20.17
N ALA A 409 -19.05 -5.54 -19.96
CA ALA A 409 -20.36 -6.04 -19.54
C ALA A 409 -20.97 -7.09 -20.49
N ARG A 410 -20.42 -7.21 -21.71
CA ARG A 410 -20.83 -8.20 -22.71
C ARG A 410 -19.95 -9.44 -22.77
N CYS A 411 -18.63 -9.27 -22.86
CA CYS A 411 -17.71 -10.37 -23.18
C CYS A 411 -16.75 -10.74 -22.04
N GLY A 412 -16.78 -10.01 -20.93
CA GLY A 412 -15.98 -10.30 -19.74
C GLY A 412 -14.48 -10.01 -19.86
N THR A 413 -13.99 -9.60 -21.03
CA THR A 413 -12.59 -9.16 -21.23
C THR A 413 -12.35 -7.79 -20.56
N PRO A 414 -11.10 -7.43 -20.22
CA PRO A 414 -10.77 -6.11 -19.69
C PRO A 414 -11.33 -4.97 -20.57
N ALA A 415 -11.83 -3.93 -19.94
CA ALA A 415 -12.55 -2.83 -20.58
C ALA A 415 -11.93 -1.48 -20.22
N GLU A 416 -11.57 -0.71 -21.23
CA GLU A 416 -10.97 0.61 -21.04
C GLU A 416 -11.98 1.76 -21.14
N LYS A 417 -13.17 1.49 -21.70
CA LYS A 417 -14.12 2.54 -22.11
C LYS A 417 -15.44 2.43 -21.37
N ARG A 418 -15.88 3.54 -20.78
CA ARG A 418 -17.21 3.67 -20.15
C ARG A 418 -18.26 4.13 -21.16
N CYS A 419 -19.53 3.79 -20.90
CA CYS A 419 -20.66 4.37 -21.64
C CYS A 419 -20.63 5.90 -21.51
N SER A 420 -20.51 6.61 -22.63
CA SER A 420 -20.37 8.07 -22.63
C SER A 420 -21.59 8.82 -22.10
N ARG A 421 -22.74 8.15 -21.93
CA ARG A 421 -24.01 8.77 -21.53
C ARG A 421 -24.30 8.65 -20.02
N CYS A 422 -24.04 7.51 -19.40
CA CYS A 422 -24.25 7.31 -17.96
C CYS A 422 -22.97 7.07 -17.16
N ARG A 423 -21.82 6.84 -17.81
CA ARG A 423 -20.50 6.52 -17.22
C ARG A 423 -20.45 5.32 -16.25
N ASN A 424 -21.52 4.54 -16.16
CA ASN A 424 -21.66 3.47 -15.16
C ASN A 424 -21.29 2.06 -15.67
N GLU A 425 -21.40 1.81 -16.98
CA GLU A 425 -21.11 0.48 -17.56
C GLU A 425 -19.88 0.52 -18.46
N TRP A 426 -19.07 -0.54 -18.40
CA TRP A 426 -17.77 -0.65 -19.06
C TRP A 426 -17.80 -1.60 -20.26
N TYR A 427 -17.04 -1.25 -21.31
CA TYR A 427 -16.89 -2.03 -22.53
C TYR A 427 -15.45 -2.01 -23.04
N CYS A 428 -14.99 -3.14 -23.59
CA CYS A 428 -13.69 -3.21 -24.29
C CYS A 428 -13.69 -2.42 -25.60
N GLY A 429 -14.86 -2.12 -26.17
CA GLY A 429 -14.97 -1.32 -27.40
C GLY A 429 -16.41 -1.02 -27.81
N ARG A 430 -16.56 -0.11 -28.78
CA ARG A 430 -17.86 0.37 -29.27
C ARG A 430 -18.74 -0.75 -29.84
N ALA A 431 -18.14 -1.78 -30.44
CA ALA A 431 -18.88 -2.93 -30.94
C ALA A 431 -19.58 -3.70 -29.82
N CYS A 432 -18.95 -3.88 -28.66
CA CYS A 432 -19.58 -4.52 -27.51
C CYS A 432 -20.64 -3.64 -26.87
N GLN A 433 -20.43 -2.32 -26.80
CA GLN A 433 -21.43 -1.36 -26.34
C GLN A 433 -22.70 -1.37 -27.18
N VAL A 434 -22.58 -1.31 -28.53
CA VAL A 434 -23.75 -1.30 -29.43
C VAL A 434 -24.54 -2.60 -29.33
N ASN A 435 -23.86 -3.73 -29.20
CA ASN A 435 -24.53 -5.03 -29.08
C ASN A 435 -25.19 -5.24 -27.71
N ALA A 436 -24.61 -4.69 -26.63
CA ALA A 436 -25.23 -4.67 -25.31
C ALA A 436 -26.25 -3.54 -25.12
N TRP A 437 -26.42 -2.66 -26.12
CA TRP A 437 -27.25 -1.45 -25.99
C TRP A 437 -28.71 -1.75 -25.72
N ASN A 438 -29.27 -2.84 -26.29
CA ASN A 438 -30.68 -3.17 -26.08
C ASN A 438 -30.98 -3.55 -24.61
N SER A 439 -30.04 -4.18 -23.91
CA SER A 439 -30.15 -4.48 -22.48
C SER A 439 -29.72 -3.30 -21.59
N HIS A 440 -28.72 -2.53 -22.03
CA HIS A 440 -28.17 -1.41 -21.25
C HIS A 440 -29.02 -0.13 -21.30
N LYS A 441 -29.65 0.18 -22.44
CA LYS A 441 -30.44 1.40 -22.67
C LYS A 441 -31.45 1.73 -21.55
N PRO A 442 -32.30 0.80 -21.06
CA PRO A 442 -33.25 1.12 -19.98
C PRO A 442 -32.56 1.51 -18.67
N ILE A 443 -31.41 0.90 -18.35
CA ILE A 443 -30.61 1.22 -17.16
C ILE A 443 -29.87 2.56 -17.35
N CYS A 444 -29.32 2.78 -18.55
CA CYS A 444 -28.64 4.01 -18.94
C CYS A 444 -29.54 5.25 -18.84
N ASP A 445 -30.81 5.13 -19.24
CA ASP A 445 -31.80 6.22 -19.16
C ASP A 445 -32.18 6.57 -17.70
N ILE A 446 -32.15 5.59 -16.78
CA ILE A 446 -32.40 5.82 -15.35
C ILE A 446 -31.18 6.48 -14.67
N LEU A 447 -29.98 6.00 -14.97
CA LEU A 447 -28.75 6.51 -14.36
C LEU A 447 -28.37 7.89 -14.88
N SER A 448 -28.62 8.16 -16.17
CA SER A 448 -28.38 9.49 -16.74
C SER A 448 -29.38 10.55 -16.27
N SER A 449 -30.55 10.17 -15.73
CA SER A 449 -31.50 11.14 -15.15
C SER A 449 -31.21 11.47 -13.69
N SER A 450 -30.55 10.57 -12.96
CA SER A 450 -30.15 10.79 -11.56
C SER A 450 -28.97 11.79 -11.42
N SER A 451 -28.12 11.91 -12.44
CA SER A 451 -27.03 12.89 -12.50
C SER A 451 -27.45 14.34 -12.78
N TYR A 452 -28.75 14.62 -13.00
CA TYR A 452 -29.26 15.98 -13.24
C TYR A 452 -29.93 16.62 -12.01
N VAL A 453 -30.12 15.89 -10.90
CA VAL A 453 -30.85 16.41 -9.73
C VAL A 453 -29.96 17.22 -8.78
N GLU A 454 -28.63 17.19 -8.92
CA GLU A 454 -27.71 17.96 -8.06
C GLU A 454 -27.31 19.35 -8.61
N ASN A 455 -27.81 19.77 -9.79
CA ASN A 455 -27.44 21.06 -10.39
C ASN A 455 -28.57 22.11 -10.45
N ASP A 456 -29.72 21.86 -9.83
CA ASP A 456 -30.82 22.85 -9.72
C ASP A 456 -31.13 23.15 -8.24
N PHE A 457 -30.17 23.77 -7.56
CA PHE A 457 -30.41 24.63 -6.39
C PHE A 457 -29.52 25.87 -6.52
N ASP A 458 -30.01 26.83 -7.31
CA ASP A 458 -29.69 28.26 -7.14
C ASP A 458 -30.31 28.79 -5.84
#